data_AF-A0A6P1BXT7-F1
#
_entry.id   AF-A0A6P1BXT7-F1
#
_cell.length_a   1.000
_cell.length_b   1.000
_cell.length_c   1.000
_cell.angle_alpha   90.00
_cell.angle_beta   90.00
_cell.angle_gamma   90.00
#
_symmetry.space_group_name_H-M   'P 1'
#
loop_
_entity.id
_entity.type
_entity.pdbx_description
1 polymer ?
#
loop_
_entity_poly.entity_id
_entity_poly.type
_entity_poly.pdbx_seq_one_letter_code
_entity_poly.pdbx_strand_id
1 'polypeptide(L)' 'LLAIASLTLRWFGFDFSAFGFLPAMLALALYSMLPVLRNTITGLNGVDPALLEAAQGVGMTPRQSLFTVELPL' A
#
# COMPACT_ATOMS: atom_id res chain seq x y z
N LEU A 1 7.67 -23.41 -9.04
CA LEU A 1 6.96 -22.67 -10.11
C LEU A 1 6.25 -23.61 -11.08
N LEU A 2 6.96 -24.51 -11.79
CA LEU A 2 6.33 -25.48 -12.71
C LEU A 2 5.26 -26.38 -12.05
N ALA A 3 5.52 -26.87 -10.83
CA ALA A 3 4.55 -27.69 -10.08
C ALA A 3 3.32 -26.93 -9.56
N ILE A 4 3.44 -25.61 -9.40
CA ILE A 4 2.33 -24.75 -8.96
C ILE A 4 1.42 -24.45 -10.16
N ALA A 5 2.01 -24.18 -11.33
CA ALA A 5 1.30 -23.93 -12.58
C ALA A 5 0.45 -25.13 -13.04
N SER A 6 0.98 -26.35 -12.93
CA SER A 6 0.24 -27.58 -13.30
C SER A 6 -0.92 -27.88 -12.34
N LEU A 7 -0.80 -27.51 -11.07
CA LEU A 7 -1.84 -27.71 -10.07
C LEU A 7 -3.01 -26.73 -10.26
N THR A 8 -2.73 -25.49 -10.65
CA THR A 8 -3.75 -24.47 -10.95
C THR A 8 -4.57 -24.77 -12.20
N LEU A 9 -3.95 -25.33 -13.26
CA LEU A 9 -4.67 -25.76 -14.45
C LEU A 9 -5.72 -26.84 -14.12
N ARG A 10 -5.37 -27.75 -13.21
CA ARG A 10 -6.20 -28.88 -12.79
C ARG A 10 -7.36 -28.47 -11.87
N TRP A 11 -7.24 -27.36 -11.14
CA TRP A 11 -8.25 -26.90 -10.18
C TRP A 11 -9.15 -25.77 -10.70
N PHE A 12 -8.62 -24.84 -11.49
CA PHE A 12 -9.34 -23.64 -11.92
C PHE A 12 -9.78 -23.65 -13.40
N GLY A 13 -9.26 -24.56 -14.23
CA GLY A 13 -9.61 -24.64 -15.65
C GLY A 13 -9.16 -23.44 -16.51
N PHE A 14 -8.38 -22.52 -15.94
CA PHE A 14 -7.75 -21.40 -16.62
C PHE A 14 -6.23 -21.57 -16.62
N ASP A 15 -5.61 -21.38 -17.79
CA ASP A 15 -4.15 -21.34 -17.95
C ASP A 15 -3.69 -19.88 -17.76
N PHE A 16 -2.96 -19.59 -16.69
CA PHE A 16 -2.27 -18.31 -16.55
C PHE A 16 -0.80 -18.53 -16.87
N SER A 17 -0.26 -17.74 -17.80
CA SER A 17 1.16 -17.80 -18.11
C SER A 17 1.94 -17.51 -16.83
N ALA A 18 2.77 -18.43 -16.35
CA ALA A 18 3.58 -18.22 -15.14
C ALA A 18 4.66 -17.13 -15.35
N PHE A 19 4.89 -16.74 -16.61
CA PHE A 19 5.85 -15.74 -17.05
C PHE A 19 5.18 -14.77 -18.02
N GLY A 20 5.57 -13.50 -17.99
CA GLY A 20 5.01 -12.45 -18.85
C GLY A 20 4.55 -11.24 -18.05
N PHE A 21 3.88 -10.31 -18.74
CA PHE A 21 3.54 -9.01 -18.17
C PHE A 21 2.64 -9.11 -16.94
N LEU A 22 1.51 -9.82 -17.00
CA LEU A 22 0.55 -9.85 -15.89
C LEU A 22 1.14 -10.44 -14.58
N PRO A 23 1.80 -11.62 -14.58
CA PRO A 23 2.41 -12.17 -13.37
C PRO A 23 3.54 -11.29 -12.82
N ALA A 24 4.37 -10.72 -13.71
CA ALA A 24 5.46 -9.83 -13.29
C ALA A 24 4.93 -8.54 -12.68
N MET A 25 3.91 -7.92 -13.29
CA MET A 25 3.23 -6.74 -12.76
C MET A 25 2.60 -7.04 -11.40
N LEU A 26 1.91 -8.18 -11.26
CA LEU A 26 1.30 -8.55 -9.98
C LEU A 26 2.36 -8.77 -8.89
N ALA A 27 3.45 -9.48 -9.22
CA ALA A 27 4.56 -9.69 -8.29
C ALA A 27 5.20 -8.37 -7.86
N LEU A 28 5.43 -7.45 -8.80
CA LEU A 28 5.96 -6.11 -8.52
C LEU A 28 4.98 -5.26 -7.71
N ALA A 29 3.69 -5.29 -8.02
CA ALA A 29 2.67 -4.57 -7.26
C ALA A 29 2.62 -5.04 -5.81
N LEU A 30 2.55 -6.35 -5.58
CA LEU A 30 2.57 -6.94 -4.23
C LEU A 30 3.89 -6.65 -3.51
N TYR A 31 5.03 -6.78 -4.19
CA TYR A 31 6.33 -6.45 -3.62
C TYR A 31 6.43 -4.97 -3.23
N SER A 32 5.84 -4.07 -4.03
CA SER A 32 5.83 -2.63 -3.78
C SER A 32 4.92 -2.22 -2.62
N MET A 33 3.97 -3.05 -2.19
CA MET A 33 3.11 -2.73 -1.04
C MET A 33 3.93 -2.52 0.24
N LEU A 34 4.98 -3.31 0.47
CA LEU A 34 5.83 -3.17 1.66
C LEU A 34 6.52 -1.80 1.74
N PRO A 35 7.27 -1.35 0.72
CA PRO A 35 7.86 -0.02 0.75
C PRO A 35 6.82 1.10 0.71
N VAL A 36 5.69 0.94 0.03
CA VAL A 36 4.59 1.93 0.07
C VAL A 36 4.10 2.13 1.51
N LEU A 37 3.74 1.05 2.20
CA LEU A 37 3.31 1.11 3.59
C LEU A 37 4.38 1.68 4.52
N ARG A 38 5.63 1.25 4.36
CA ARG A 38 6.75 1.75 5.14
C ARG A 38 6.92 3.25 4.96
N ASN A 39 6.91 3.72 3.71
CA ASN A 39 7.07 5.14 3.40
C ASN A 39 5.89 5.96 3.92
N THR A 40 4.65 5.44 3.84
CA THR A 40 3.48 6.10 4.41
C THR A 40 3.60 6.24 5.93
N ILE A 41 3.97 5.18 6.64
CA ILE A 41 4.16 5.22 8.10
C ILE A 41 5.30 6.19 8.46
N THR A 42 6.42 6.13 7.74
CA THR A 42 7.55 7.05 7.97
C THR A 42 7.15 8.50 7.69
N GLY A 43 6.38 8.78 6.65
CA GLY A 43 5.88 10.11 6.33
C GLY A 43 4.95 10.65 7.42
N LEU A 44 3.94 9.87 7.82
CA LEU A 44 3.00 10.26 8.88
C LEU A 44 3.70 10.47 10.23
N ASN A 45 4.67 9.61 10.58
CA ASN A 45 5.46 9.79 11.81
C ASN A 45 6.46 10.96 11.72
N GLY A 46 6.73 11.47 10.53
CA GLY A 46 7.62 12.60 10.30
C GLY A 46 6.92 13.96 10.41
N VAL A 47 5.60 14.00 10.57
CA VAL A 47 4.83 15.24 10.74
C VAL A 47 5.23 15.91 12.06
N ASP A 48 5.46 17.22 12.01
CA ASP A 48 5.80 18.02 13.19
C ASP A 48 4.68 17.96 14.25
N PRO A 49 4.95 17.52 15.49
CA PRO A 49 3.96 17.49 16.57
C PRO A 49 3.26 18.83 16.81
N ALA A 50 3.95 19.96 16.58
CA ALA A 50 3.35 21.28 16.75
C ALA A 50 2.18 21.52 15.79
N LEU A 51 2.19 20.92 14.59
CA LEU A 51 1.09 21.01 13.63
C LEU A 51 -0.11 20.18 14.08
N LEU A 52 0.13 19.02 14.71
CA LEU A 52 -0.93 18.19 15.29
C LEU A 52 -1.59 18.89 16.49
N GLU A 53 -0.80 19.53 17.35
CA GLU A 53 -1.30 20.35 18.46
C GLU A 53 -2.12 21.55 17.96
N ALA A 54 -1.65 22.22 16.90
CA ALA A 54 -2.39 23.32 16.28
C ALA A 54 -3.72 22.84 15.67
N ALA A 55 -3.72 21.71 14.96
CA ALA A 55 -4.93 21.10 14.40
C ALA A 55 -5.94 20.74 15.50
N GLN A 56 -5.47 20.18 16.62
CA GLN A 56 -6.31 19.91 17.79
C GLN A 56 -6.81 21.21 18.46
N GLY A 57 -5.97 22.23 18.57
CA GLY A 57 -6.31 23.53 19.17
C GLY A 57 -7.44 24.28 18.45
N VAL A 58 -7.59 24.06 17.13
CA VAL A 58 -8.72 24.61 16.35
C VAL A 58 -9.93 23.66 16.28
N GLY A 59 -9.89 22.51 16.96
CA GLY A 59 -10.99 21.57 17.07
C GLY A 59 -11.15 20.58 15.90
N MET A 60 -10.08 20.30 15.14
CA MET A 60 -10.16 19.31 14.06
C MET A 60 -10.37 17.90 14.61
N THR A 61 -11.24 17.15 13.92
CA THR A 61 -11.33 15.70 14.12
C THR A 61 -10.10 14.99 13.54
N PRO A 62 -9.76 13.77 14.01
CA PRO A 62 -8.61 13.02 13.47
C PRO A 62 -8.67 12.80 11.95
N ARG A 63 -9.88 12.62 11.39
CA ARG A 63 -10.05 12.50 9.93
C ARG A 63 -9.77 13.81 9.20
N GLN A 64 -10.18 14.95 9.76
CA GLN A 64 -9.90 16.26 9.17
C GLN A 64 -8.41 16.58 9.24
N SER A 65 -7.76 16.31 10.38
CA SER A 65 -6.31 16.42 10.55
C SER A 65 -5.56 15.58 9.51
N LEU A 66 -5.93 14.29 9.37
CA LEU A 66 -5.29 13.39 8.43
C LEU A 66 -5.33 13.92 6.98
N PHE A 67 -6.51 14.29 6.48
CA PHE A 67 -6.65 14.70 5.07
C PHE A 67 -6.21 16.14 4.77
N THR A 68 -6.17 17.02 5.77
CA THR A 68 -5.90 18.46 5.56
C THR A 68 -4.50 18.87 6.02
N VAL A 69 -3.92 18.13 6.97
CA VAL A 69 -2.62 18.43 7.58
C VAL A 69 -1.63 17.30 7.31
N GLU A 70 -1.90 16.08 7.78
CA GLU A 70 -0.88 15.02 7.77
C GLU A 70 -0.56 14.45 6.38
N LEU A 71 -1.56 14.26 5.51
CA LEU A 71 -1.37 13.70 4.16
C LEU A 71 -0.74 14.66 3.11
N PRO A 72 -1.05 15.98 3.09
CA PRO A 72 -0.43 16.90 2.13
C PRO A 72 0.99 17.37 2.48
N LEU A 73 1.49 17.01 3.67
CA LEU A 73 2.85 17.33 4.15
C LEU A 73 3.83 16.21 3.82
#